data_AF-A0A2A6Z755-F1
#
_entry.id   AF-A0A2A6Z755-F1
#
_cell.length_a   1.000
_cell.length_b   1.000
_cell.length_c   1.000
_cell.angle_alpha   90.00
_cell.angle_beta   90.00
_cell.angle_gamma   90.00
#
_symmetry.space_group_name_H-M   'P 1'
#
loop_
_entity.id
_entity.type
_entity.pdbx_description
1 polymer ?
#
loop_
_entity_poly.entity_id
_entity_poly.type
_entity_poly.pdbx_seq_one_letter_code
_entity_poly.pdbx_strand_id
1 'polypeptide(L)'
;MNIKIIQRQCGGTEFLSQPHCLHLGAQNAAGVDELCFTLPEAWAGCTVALYLRRSDGTLLAPVSLDTQHCVTVDRRLTGSTGGQWMLAAIDASGYAVYTRPGSYDTYAIPPIDGGAEELPPSQYEQFVARVLESSSTASTAAQRAAASAASTASNAAQVQTAAQRTSADSAAASRCAARAEAAAARAEELVPKITQKIERMVLMMAMLWAQEIMSAETVEEAKALYERCPRLLKEKVKAILVKSGFEEITQ
;
A
#
# COMPACT_ATOMS: atom_id res chain seq x y z
N MET A 1 10.44 -45.58 -49.32
CA MET A 1 9.90 -46.93 -49.00
C MET A 1 9.74 -47.80 -50.24
N ASN A 2 10.15 -49.08 -50.21
CA ASN A 2 10.01 -50.02 -51.33
C ASN A 2 8.81 -50.96 -51.14
N ILE A 3 7.96 -51.07 -52.16
CA ILE A 3 6.73 -51.87 -52.16
C ILE A 3 6.76 -52.82 -53.35
N LYS A 4 6.66 -54.12 -53.10
CA LYS A 4 6.62 -55.14 -54.14
C LYS A 4 5.18 -55.52 -54.46
N ILE A 5 4.82 -55.52 -55.74
CA ILE A 5 3.53 -56.05 -56.22
C ILE A 5 3.74 -57.47 -56.72
N ILE A 6 3.01 -58.41 -56.13
CA ILE A 6 3.16 -59.84 -56.37
C ILE A 6 1.88 -60.38 -56.97
N GLN A 7 2.00 -61.11 -58.07
CA GLN A 7 0.92 -61.87 -58.65
C GLN A 7 0.72 -63.19 -57.88
N ARG A 8 -0.51 -63.47 -57.45
CA ARG A 8 -0.88 -64.71 -56.77
C ARG A 8 -2.05 -65.37 -57.48
N GLN A 9 -1.99 -66.68 -57.65
CA GLN A 9 -3.07 -67.48 -58.21
C GLN A 9 -3.90 -68.10 -57.08
N CYS A 10 -5.05 -67.49 -56.77
CA CYS A 10 -5.97 -67.95 -55.72
C CYS A 10 -7.39 -68.06 -56.28
N GLY A 11 -7.63 -69.01 -57.20
CA GLY A 11 -8.91 -69.14 -57.91
C GLY A 11 -9.14 -68.13 -59.04
N GLY A 12 -8.15 -67.25 -59.25
CA GLY A 12 -8.04 -66.23 -60.30
C GLY A 12 -6.67 -65.53 -60.18
N THR A 13 -6.32 -64.66 -61.12
CA THR A 13 -5.11 -63.84 -61.05
C THR A 13 -5.36 -62.63 -60.16
N GLU A 14 -4.71 -62.57 -59.00
CA GLU A 14 -4.77 -61.45 -58.08
C GLU A 14 -3.41 -60.78 -57.89
N PHE A 15 -3.40 -59.48 -57.61
CA PHE A 15 -2.18 -58.72 -57.34
C PHE A 15 -2.20 -58.20 -55.90
N LEU A 16 -1.15 -58.51 -55.14
CA LEU A 16 -1.00 -58.15 -53.72
C LEU A 16 0.22 -57.28 -53.51
N SER A 17 0.14 -56.34 -52.58
CA SER A 17 1.26 -55.53 -52.15
C SER A 17 2.00 -56.12 -50.95
N GLN A 18 3.32 -55.99 -50.95
CA GLN A 18 4.19 -56.27 -49.81
C GLN A 18 5.14 -55.09 -49.59
N PRO A 19 5.03 -54.34 -48.47
CA PRO A 19 4.07 -54.52 -47.38
C PRO A 19 2.64 -54.09 -47.77
N HIS A 20 1.66 -54.61 -47.03
CA HIS A 20 0.24 -54.29 -47.24
C HIS A 20 -0.18 -52.99 -46.53
N CYS A 21 0.48 -52.66 -45.40
CA CYS A 21 0.31 -51.41 -44.67
C CYS A 21 1.51 -50.48 -44.93
N LEU A 22 1.25 -49.21 -45.26
CA LEU A 22 2.28 -48.17 -45.44
C LEU A 22 2.26 -47.19 -44.27
N HIS A 23 3.43 -46.96 -43.67
CA HIS A 23 3.59 -46.01 -42.57
C HIS A 23 4.17 -44.70 -43.10
N LEU A 24 3.31 -43.71 -43.39
CA LEU A 24 3.68 -42.50 -44.16
C LEU A 24 4.24 -41.36 -43.29
N GLY A 25 4.56 -41.64 -42.03
CA GLY A 25 5.13 -40.67 -41.11
C GLY A 25 4.09 -39.72 -40.50
N ALA A 26 4.46 -38.45 -40.33
CA ALA A 26 3.65 -37.47 -39.61
C ALA A 26 2.47 -36.95 -40.46
N GLN A 27 1.34 -36.67 -39.82
CA GLN A 27 0.23 -35.99 -40.50
C GLN A 27 0.70 -34.64 -41.08
N ASN A 28 0.28 -34.31 -42.30
CA ASN A 28 0.64 -33.10 -43.06
C ASN A 28 2.13 -32.96 -43.45
N ALA A 29 2.91 -34.04 -43.34
CA ALA A 29 4.26 -34.11 -43.89
C ALA A 29 4.26 -34.08 -45.42
N ALA A 30 5.25 -33.41 -46.03
CA ALA A 30 5.49 -33.43 -47.47
C ALA A 30 6.95 -33.70 -47.77
N GLY A 31 7.22 -34.53 -48.77
CA GLY A 31 8.57 -34.86 -49.24
C GLY A 31 9.40 -35.66 -48.24
N VAL A 32 8.75 -36.32 -47.28
CA VAL A 32 9.44 -37.05 -46.20
C VAL A 32 9.82 -38.46 -46.61
N ASP A 33 9.08 -39.07 -47.53
CA ASP A 33 9.38 -40.38 -48.09
C ASP A 33 8.91 -40.47 -49.55
N GLU A 34 9.37 -41.51 -50.23
CA GLU A 34 9.06 -41.82 -51.63
C GLU A 34 8.62 -43.27 -51.74
N LEU A 35 7.42 -43.52 -52.27
CA LEU A 35 6.87 -44.85 -52.45
C LEU A 35 7.34 -45.41 -53.79
N CYS A 36 8.28 -46.35 -53.77
CA CYS A 36 8.81 -47.00 -54.97
C CYS A 36 8.23 -48.40 -55.14
N PHE A 37 7.64 -48.66 -56.30
CA PHE A 37 6.89 -49.88 -56.58
C PHE A 37 7.65 -50.79 -57.53
N THR A 38 7.93 -52.02 -57.09
CA THR A 38 8.40 -53.09 -57.99
C THR A 38 7.18 -53.78 -58.59
N LEU A 39 6.94 -53.52 -59.88
CA LEU A 39 5.79 -54.05 -60.62
C LEU A 39 6.07 -55.48 -61.14
N PRO A 40 5.04 -56.33 -61.28
CA PRO A 40 5.17 -57.66 -61.87
C PRO A 40 5.37 -57.56 -63.38
N GLU A 41 6.01 -58.57 -63.99
CA GLU A 41 6.22 -58.65 -65.45
C GLU A 41 4.90 -58.56 -66.23
N ALA A 42 3.80 -59.08 -65.68
CA ALA A 42 2.47 -59.01 -66.27
C ALA A 42 1.96 -57.58 -66.51
N TRP A 43 2.56 -56.57 -65.87
CA TRP A 43 2.21 -55.15 -66.02
C TRP A 43 3.23 -54.38 -66.87
N ALA A 44 4.16 -55.07 -67.52
CA ALA A 44 5.10 -54.44 -68.43
C ALA A 44 4.36 -53.72 -69.57
N GLY A 45 4.69 -52.44 -69.78
CA GLY A 45 4.02 -51.60 -70.79
C GLY A 45 2.65 -51.05 -70.38
N CYS A 46 2.15 -51.34 -69.18
CA CYS A 46 0.94 -50.71 -68.65
C CYS A 46 1.25 -49.33 -68.04
N THR A 47 0.30 -48.41 -68.15
CA THR A 47 0.32 -47.16 -67.38
C THR A 47 -0.22 -47.46 -65.99
N VAL A 48 0.58 -47.19 -64.96
CA VAL A 48 0.18 -47.48 -63.57
C VAL A 48 -0.13 -46.18 -62.83
N ALA A 49 -1.23 -46.18 -62.07
CA ALA A 49 -1.64 -45.08 -61.22
C ALA A 49 -1.97 -45.57 -59.80
N LEU A 50 -1.60 -44.75 -58.82
CA LEU A 50 -1.89 -44.93 -57.40
C LEU A 50 -3.21 -44.26 -57.04
N TYR A 51 -4.14 -45.07 -56.53
CA TYR A 51 -5.42 -44.62 -56.00
C TYR A 51 -5.37 -44.62 -54.48
N LEU A 52 -5.82 -43.53 -53.88
CA LEU A 52 -5.88 -43.37 -52.44
C LEU A 52 -7.30 -43.02 -52.01
N ARG A 53 -7.73 -43.66 -50.93
CA ARG A 53 -8.96 -43.36 -50.20
C ARG A 53 -8.59 -43.02 -48.77
N ARG A 54 -8.99 -41.84 -48.30
CA ARG A 54 -8.79 -41.43 -46.90
C ARG A 54 -9.72 -42.21 -45.96
N SER A 55 -9.37 -42.26 -44.68
CA SER A 55 -10.20 -42.84 -43.62
C SER A 55 -11.60 -42.18 -43.52
N ASP A 56 -11.71 -40.89 -43.88
CA ASP A 56 -12.98 -40.16 -43.98
C ASP A 56 -13.84 -40.55 -45.21
N GLY A 57 -13.34 -41.47 -46.05
CA GLY A 57 -14.02 -41.97 -47.24
C GLY A 57 -13.72 -41.19 -48.52
N THR A 58 -13.02 -40.05 -48.46
CA THR A 58 -12.66 -39.22 -49.62
C THR A 58 -11.73 -39.96 -50.57
N LEU A 59 -12.11 -40.03 -51.85
CA LEU A 59 -11.26 -40.54 -52.93
C LEU A 59 -10.41 -39.40 -53.50
N LEU A 60 -9.09 -39.61 -53.52
CA LEU A 60 -8.16 -38.65 -54.09
C LEU A 60 -8.00 -38.87 -55.60
N ALA A 61 -7.60 -37.81 -56.31
CA ALA A 61 -7.25 -37.92 -57.72
C ALA A 61 -6.12 -38.96 -57.91
N PRO A 62 -6.21 -39.83 -58.94
CA PRO A 62 -5.18 -40.84 -59.18
C PRO A 62 -3.82 -40.19 -59.41
N VAL A 63 -2.78 -40.76 -58.80
CA VAL A 63 -1.40 -40.27 -58.91
C VAL A 63 -0.64 -41.19 -59.87
N SER A 64 -0.28 -40.68 -61.04
CA SER A 64 0.56 -41.42 -61.98
C SER A 64 1.95 -41.66 -61.38
N LEU A 65 2.48 -42.87 -61.56
CA LEU A 65 3.84 -43.16 -61.15
C LEU A 65 4.85 -42.58 -62.15
N ASP A 66 6.04 -42.24 -61.67
CA ASP A 66 7.13 -41.79 -62.53
C ASP A 66 7.77 -42.93 -63.34
N THR A 67 8.83 -42.60 -64.10
CA THR A 67 9.57 -43.57 -64.94
C THR A 67 10.30 -44.65 -64.14
N GLN A 68 10.49 -44.48 -62.84
CA GLN A 68 11.09 -45.45 -61.92
C GLN A 68 10.02 -46.18 -61.08
N HIS A 69 8.74 -45.96 -61.39
CA HIS A 69 7.60 -46.46 -60.62
C HIS A 69 7.61 -45.96 -59.17
N CYS A 70 8.02 -44.72 -58.95
CA CYS A 70 8.02 -44.06 -57.66
C CYS A 70 6.99 -42.90 -57.59
N VAL A 71 6.56 -42.58 -56.36
CA VAL A 71 5.67 -41.46 -56.04
C VAL A 71 6.15 -40.80 -54.75
N THR A 72 6.39 -39.49 -54.78
CA THR A 72 6.73 -38.72 -53.57
C THR A 72 5.52 -38.60 -52.65
N VAL A 73 5.72 -38.87 -51.35
CA VAL A 73 4.69 -38.68 -50.32
C VAL A 73 4.51 -37.19 -50.06
N ASP A 74 3.35 -36.64 -50.42
CA ASP A 74 2.99 -35.24 -50.21
C ASP A 74 1.85 -35.07 -49.17
N ARG A 75 1.47 -33.81 -48.91
CA ARG A 75 0.36 -33.47 -48.00
C ARG A 75 -1.00 -34.04 -48.42
N ARG A 76 -1.18 -34.44 -49.67
CA ARG A 76 -2.43 -35.05 -50.12
C ARG A 76 -2.56 -36.44 -49.52
N LEU A 77 -1.45 -37.19 -49.47
CA LEU A 77 -1.34 -38.52 -48.87
C LEU A 77 -1.36 -38.46 -47.35
N THR A 78 -0.63 -37.52 -46.73
CA THR A 78 -0.50 -37.41 -45.26
C THR A 78 -1.56 -36.54 -44.60
N GLY A 79 -2.51 -36.00 -45.37
CA GLY A 79 -3.57 -35.12 -44.86
C GLY A 79 -4.61 -35.81 -43.97
N SER A 80 -4.58 -37.14 -43.88
CA SER A 80 -5.43 -37.93 -42.98
C SER A 80 -4.59 -38.88 -42.13
N THR A 81 -5.13 -39.26 -40.97
CA THR A 81 -4.52 -40.20 -40.01
C THR A 81 -4.36 -41.62 -40.57
N GLY A 82 -5.00 -41.92 -41.71
CA GLY A 82 -4.82 -43.15 -42.45
C GLY A 82 -5.84 -43.32 -43.56
N GLY A 83 -5.83 -44.49 -44.20
CA GLY A 83 -6.76 -44.83 -45.27
C GLY A 83 -6.40 -46.10 -46.01
N GLN A 84 -6.92 -46.24 -47.22
CA GLN A 84 -6.65 -47.34 -48.13
C GLN A 84 -5.95 -46.85 -49.39
N TRP A 85 -5.15 -47.71 -50.00
CA TRP A 85 -4.47 -47.44 -51.25
C TRP A 85 -4.51 -48.66 -52.16
N MET A 86 -4.45 -48.45 -53.47
CA MET A 86 -4.34 -49.52 -54.46
C MET A 86 -3.67 -49.01 -55.72
N LEU A 87 -3.04 -49.90 -56.49
CA LEU A 87 -2.55 -49.57 -57.83
C LEU A 87 -3.53 -50.08 -58.88
N ALA A 88 -3.69 -49.29 -59.93
CA ALA A 88 -4.34 -49.71 -61.16
C ALA A 88 -3.31 -49.70 -62.29
N ALA A 89 -3.18 -50.82 -62.99
CA ALA A 89 -2.41 -50.93 -64.23
C ALA A 89 -3.38 -50.94 -65.41
N ILE A 90 -3.22 -49.99 -66.32
CA ILE A 90 -4.07 -49.79 -67.49
C ILE A 90 -3.24 -50.10 -68.74
N ASP A 91 -3.72 -51.05 -69.54
CA ASP A 91 -3.06 -51.42 -70.80
C ASP A 91 -3.42 -50.45 -71.95
N ALA A 92 -2.80 -50.66 -73.12
CA ALA A 92 -3.05 -49.84 -74.30
C ALA A 92 -4.48 -49.96 -74.85
N SER A 93 -5.25 -50.99 -74.44
CA SER A 93 -6.66 -51.18 -74.81
C SER A 93 -7.62 -50.46 -73.85
N GLY A 94 -7.11 -49.90 -72.75
CA GLY A 94 -7.88 -49.26 -71.70
C GLY A 94 -8.42 -50.23 -70.64
N TYR A 95 -8.01 -51.50 -70.68
CA TYR A 95 -8.36 -52.48 -69.65
C TYR A 95 -7.53 -52.24 -68.39
N ALA A 96 -8.19 -52.18 -67.23
CA ALA A 96 -7.59 -51.86 -65.94
C ALA A 96 -7.57 -53.07 -65.00
N VAL A 97 -6.39 -53.39 -64.48
CA VAL A 97 -6.17 -54.43 -63.46
C VAL A 97 -5.74 -53.77 -62.16
N TYR A 98 -6.25 -54.27 -61.05
CA TYR A 98 -6.07 -53.64 -59.74
C TYR A 98 -5.33 -54.54 -58.75
N THR A 99 -4.55 -53.93 -57.84
CA THR A 99 -4.13 -54.62 -56.62
C THR A 99 -5.28 -54.74 -55.63
N ARG A 100 -5.21 -55.71 -54.71
CA ARG A 100 -6.03 -55.64 -53.51
C ARG A 100 -5.72 -54.34 -52.74
N PRO A 101 -6.73 -53.66 -52.17
CA PRO A 101 -6.49 -52.45 -51.40
C PRO A 101 -5.62 -52.73 -50.17
N GLY A 102 -4.49 -52.05 -50.05
CA GLY A 102 -3.67 -51.97 -48.84
C GLY A 102 -4.12 -50.84 -47.93
N SER A 103 -3.58 -50.80 -46.71
CA SER A 103 -3.81 -49.72 -45.75
C SER A 103 -2.63 -48.76 -45.69
N TYR A 104 -2.86 -47.55 -45.23
CA TYR A 104 -1.79 -46.66 -44.80
C TYR A 104 -2.19 -45.95 -43.51
N ASP A 105 -1.20 -45.56 -42.71
CA ASP A 105 -1.39 -44.74 -41.52
C ASP A 105 -0.40 -43.56 -41.50
N THR A 106 -0.77 -42.54 -40.73
CA THR A 106 0.14 -41.47 -40.30
C THR A 106 0.01 -41.29 -38.80
N TYR A 107 1.10 -40.93 -38.13
CA TYR A 107 1.00 -40.56 -36.72
C TYR A 107 0.48 -39.12 -36.61
N ALA A 108 -0.49 -38.94 -35.73
CA ALA A 108 -0.98 -37.63 -35.37
C ALA A 108 0.15 -36.83 -34.72
N ILE A 109 0.43 -35.63 -35.23
CA ILE A 109 1.19 -34.64 -34.48
C ILE A 109 0.20 -34.07 -33.47
N PRO A 110 0.43 -34.19 -32.15
CA PRO A 110 -0.40 -33.51 -31.17
C PRO A 110 -0.47 -32.02 -31.52
N PRO A 111 -1.62 -31.35 -31.35
CA PRO A 111 -1.66 -29.90 -31.47
C PRO A 111 -0.57 -29.32 -30.57
N ILE A 112 0.46 -28.71 -31.17
CA ILE A 112 1.26 -27.72 -30.47
C ILE A 112 0.39 -26.47 -30.55
N ASP A 113 -0.74 -26.49 -29.83
CA ASP A 113 -1.52 -25.29 -29.66
C ASP A 113 -0.55 -24.29 -29.05
N GLY A 114 -0.31 -23.19 -29.78
CA GLY A 114 0.35 -22.00 -29.29
C GLY A 114 -0.47 -21.29 -28.22
N GLY A 115 -1.10 -22.05 -27.32
CA GLY A 115 -1.58 -21.59 -26.04
C GLY A 115 -0.38 -21.58 -25.11
N ALA A 116 0.08 -20.38 -24.76
CA ALA A 116 0.78 -20.19 -23.51
C ALA A 116 -0.20 -20.62 -22.40
N GLU A 117 -0.24 -21.91 -22.06
CA GLU A 117 -0.51 -22.27 -20.68
C GLU A 117 0.63 -21.62 -19.90
N GLU A 118 0.32 -20.53 -19.20
CA GLU A 118 1.18 -20.02 -18.13
C GLU A 118 1.39 -21.18 -17.18
N LEU A 119 2.54 -21.85 -17.33
CA LEU A 119 3.01 -22.85 -16.40
C LEU A 119 2.87 -22.24 -14.99
N PRO A 120 2.22 -22.95 -14.04
CA PRO A 120 2.07 -22.42 -12.70
C PRO A 120 3.46 -22.02 -12.20
N PRO A 121 3.59 -20.82 -11.58
CA PRO A 121 4.88 -20.27 -11.22
C PRO A 121 5.66 -21.30 -10.43
N SER A 122 6.90 -21.50 -10.83
CA SER A 122 7.78 -22.48 -10.22
C SER A 122 7.86 -22.23 -8.70
N GLN A 123 8.18 -23.27 -7.91
CA GLN A 123 8.34 -23.12 -6.46
C GLN A 123 9.34 -22.01 -6.10
N TYR A 124 10.33 -21.78 -6.96
CA TYR A 124 11.29 -20.69 -6.85
C TYR A 124 10.62 -19.31 -7.01
N GLU A 125 9.77 -19.12 -8.02
CA GLU A 125 9.06 -17.84 -8.24
C GLU A 125 8.09 -17.52 -7.10
N GLN A 126 7.39 -18.54 -6.58
CA GLN A 126 6.52 -18.37 -5.41
C GLN A 126 7.31 -18.01 -4.16
N PHE A 127 8.49 -18.60 -3.97
CA PHE A 127 9.39 -18.25 -2.88
C PHE A 127 9.89 -16.81 -3.01
N VAL A 128 10.35 -16.41 -4.19
CA VAL A 128 10.81 -15.04 -4.46
C VAL A 128 9.69 -14.03 -4.21
N ALA A 129 8.47 -14.30 -4.68
CA ALA A 129 7.31 -13.45 -4.43
C ALA A 129 7.03 -13.28 -2.92
N ARG A 130 7.06 -14.38 -2.15
CA ARG A 130 6.85 -14.35 -0.70
C ARG A 130 7.96 -13.59 0.03
N VAL A 131 9.22 -13.73 -0.38
CA VAL A 131 10.35 -12.99 0.21
C VAL A 131 10.21 -11.49 -0.05
N LEU A 132 9.84 -11.09 -1.28
CA LEU A 132 9.63 -9.70 -1.62
C LEU A 132 8.47 -9.08 -0.83
N GLU A 133 7.36 -9.80 -0.69
CA GLU A 133 6.21 -9.36 0.09
C GLU A 133 6.56 -9.23 1.59
N SER A 134 7.28 -10.21 2.14
CA SER A 134 7.77 -10.17 3.52
C SER A 134 8.71 -8.97 3.74
N SER A 135 9.64 -8.73 2.82
CA SER A 135 10.56 -7.59 2.86
C SER A 135 9.81 -6.25 2.82
N SER A 136 8.80 -6.12 1.95
CA SER A 136 7.96 -4.91 1.86
C SER A 136 7.19 -4.67 3.15
N THR A 137 6.64 -5.73 3.73
CA THR A 137 5.91 -5.67 5.01
C THR A 137 6.85 -5.27 6.15
N ALA A 138 8.05 -5.85 6.23
CA ALA A 138 9.06 -5.51 7.22
C ALA A 138 9.54 -4.06 7.09
N SER A 139 9.78 -3.59 5.86
CA SER A 139 10.14 -2.19 5.58
C SER A 139 9.05 -1.23 6.05
N THR A 140 7.79 -1.52 5.74
CA THR A 140 6.64 -0.70 6.15
C THR A 140 6.47 -0.69 7.67
N ALA A 141 6.72 -1.83 8.33
CA ALA A 141 6.70 -1.92 9.80
C ALA A 141 7.84 -1.10 10.43
N ALA A 142 9.05 -1.16 9.87
CA ALA A 142 10.19 -0.37 10.33
C ALA A 142 9.95 1.14 10.18
N GLN A 143 9.39 1.58 9.05
CA GLN A 143 9.02 2.98 8.83
C GLN A 143 7.97 3.46 9.83
N ARG A 144 6.95 2.64 10.11
CA ARG A 144 5.94 2.94 11.15
C ARG A 144 6.58 3.04 12.53
N ALA A 145 7.47 2.12 12.89
CA ALA A 145 8.19 2.17 14.17
C ALA A 145 9.06 3.44 14.29
N ALA A 146 9.76 3.83 13.22
CA ALA A 146 10.55 5.06 13.19
C ALA A 146 9.68 6.32 13.34
N ALA A 147 8.55 6.39 12.63
CA ALA A 147 7.60 7.50 12.76
C ALA A 147 6.99 7.59 14.17
N SER A 148 6.66 6.46 14.78
CA SER A 148 6.21 6.41 16.17
C SER A 148 7.29 6.90 17.14
N ALA A 149 8.54 6.47 16.97
CA ALA A 149 9.66 6.92 17.79
C ALA A 149 9.89 8.44 17.68
N ALA A 150 9.82 8.99 16.46
CA ALA A 150 9.91 10.44 16.24
C ALA A 150 8.78 11.20 16.92
N SER A 151 7.55 10.66 16.86
CA SER A 151 6.38 11.25 17.52
C SER A 151 6.53 11.23 19.04
N THR A 152 7.03 10.13 19.62
CA THR A 152 7.33 10.03 21.05
C THR A 152 8.41 11.02 21.47
N ALA A 153 9.47 11.19 20.69
CA ALA A 153 10.52 12.17 20.98
C ALA A 153 9.99 13.61 20.95
N SER A 154 9.14 13.95 19.97
CA SER A 154 8.48 15.26 19.90
C SER A 154 7.58 15.50 21.12
N ASN A 155 6.77 14.52 21.52
CA ASN A 155 5.92 14.62 22.70
C ASN A 155 6.74 14.79 23.98
N ALA A 156 7.85 14.06 24.12
CA ALA A 156 8.75 14.22 25.26
C ALA A 156 9.36 15.63 25.32
N ALA A 157 9.76 16.21 24.18
CA ALA A 157 10.26 17.58 24.12
C ALA A 157 9.20 18.63 24.50
N GLN A 158 7.95 18.42 24.07
CA GLN A 158 6.82 19.28 24.45
C GLN A 158 6.53 19.21 25.95
N VAL A 159 6.51 18.00 26.53
CA VAL A 159 6.33 17.79 27.97
C VAL A 159 7.46 18.46 28.77
N GLN A 160 8.71 18.35 28.32
CA GLN A 160 9.84 19.00 28.97
C GLN A 160 9.72 20.53 28.93
N THR A 161 9.27 21.08 27.80
CA THR A 161 9.04 22.53 27.66
C THR A 161 7.91 23.00 28.59
N ALA A 162 6.82 22.22 28.69
CA ALA A 162 5.73 22.51 29.60
C ALA A 162 6.19 22.48 31.08
N ALA A 163 6.99 21.46 31.46
CA ALA A 163 7.55 21.35 32.80
C ALA A 163 8.46 22.55 33.15
N GLN A 164 9.30 23.00 32.22
CA GLN A 164 10.14 24.19 32.40
C GLN A 164 9.29 25.45 32.61
N ARG A 165 8.21 25.65 31.85
CA ARG A 165 7.30 26.78 32.03
C ARG A 165 6.64 26.74 33.41
N THR A 166 6.09 25.60 33.82
CA THR A 166 5.49 25.43 35.14
C THR A 166 6.49 25.74 36.26
N SER A 167 7.75 25.32 36.11
CA SER A 167 8.80 25.63 37.10
C SER A 167 9.12 27.13 37.17
N ALA A 168 9.15 27.81 36.02
CA ALA A 168 9.39 29.24 35.94
C ALA A 168 8.22 30.04 36.55
N ASP A 169 6.99 29.63 36.27
CA ASP A 169 5.77 30.22 36.81
C ASP A 169 5.70 30.05 38.33
N SER A 170 6.03 28.85 38.84
CA SER A 170 6.12 28.60 40.27
C SER A 170 7.16 29.51 40.95
N ALA A 171 8.34 29.65 40.35
CA ALA A 171 9.38 30.55 40.86
C ALA A 171 8.94 32.03 40.80
N ALA A 172 8.20 32.44 39.77
CA ALA A 172 7.64 33.79 39.66
C ALA A 172 6.58 34.05 40.73
N ALA A 173 5.68 33.09 40.96
CA ALA A 173 4.67 33.16 42.01
C ALA A 173 5.32 33.26 43.41
N SER A 174 6.36 32.46 43.69
CA SER A 174 7.11 32.54 44.95
C SER A 174 7.76 33.91 45.15
N ARG A 175 8.40 34.47 44.11
CA ARG A 175 8.95 35.84 44.17
C ARG A 175 7.87 36.89 44.38
N CYS A 176 6.69 36.72 43.78
CA CYS A 176 5.56 37.63 43.97
C CYS A 176 5.06 37.59 45.42
N ALA A 177 4.89 36.40 45.99
CA ALA A 177 4.52 36.20 47.39
C ALA A 177 5.53 36.87 48.34
N ALA A 178 6.83 36.62 48.16
CA ALA A 178 7.88 37.23 48.98
C ALA A 178 7.87 38.78 48.89
N ARG A 179 7.60 39.35 47.71
CA ARG A 179 7.46 40.80 47.55
C ARG A 179 6.24 41.36 48.27
N ALA A 180 5.11 40.64 48.22
CA ALA A 180 3.89 41.02 48.91
C ALA A 180 4.09 40.99 50.44
N GLU A 181 4.72 39.94 50.97
CA GLU A 181 5.07 39.84 52.39
C GLU A 181 6.01 40.98 52.82
N ALA A 182 7.06 41.26 52.04
CA ALA A 182 7.96 42.37 52.34
C ALA A 182 7.26 43.74 52.29
N ALA A 183 6.26 43.91 51.40
CA ALA A 183 5.45 45.13 51.34
C ALA A 183 4.52 45.26 52.56
N ALA A 184 3.90 44.15 52.99
CA ALA A 184 3.07 44.12 54.18
C ALA A 184 3.89 44.47 55.44
N ALA A 185 5.08 43.88 55.63
CA ALA A 185 5.96 44.19 56.74
C ALA A 185 6.38 45.67 56.79
N ARG A 186 6.68 46.28 55.62
CA ARG A 186 6.97 47.73 55.55
C ARG A 186 5.76 48.59 55.90
N ALA A 187 4.55 48.18 55.51
CA ALA A 187 3.34 48.89 55.87
C ALA A 187 3.09 48.83 57.38
N GLU A 188 3.24 47.64 57.98
CA GLU A 188 3.13 47.44 59.44
C GLU A 188 4.13 48.30 60.22
N GLU A 189 5.36 48.47 59.73
CA GLU A 189 6.36 49.35 60.37
C GLU A 189 5.99 50.84 60.30
N LEU A 190 5.30 51.27 59.23
CA LEU A 190 4.90 52.66 59.03
C LEU A 190 3.67 53.06 59.86
N VAL A 191 2.79 52.11 60.18
CA VAL A 191 1.56 52.40 60.95
C VAL A 191 1.85 53.11 62.27
N PRO A 192 2.72 52.61 63.17
CA PRO A 192 3.04 53.29 64.43
C PRO A 192 3.63 54.69 64.21
N LYS A 193 4.49 54.86 63.20
CA LYS A 193 5.12 56.15 62.89
C LYS A 193 4.09 57.18 62.43
N ILE A 194 3.15 56.75 61.58
CA ILE A 194 2.04 57.61 61.11
C ILE A 194 1.12 57.95 62.28
N THR A 195 0.73 56.96 63.10
CA THR A 195 -0.10 57.18 64.29
C THR A 195 0.56 58.18 65.24
N GLN A 196 1.84 57.99 65.58
CA GLN A 196 2.59 58.91 66.44
C GLN A 196 2.64 60.34 65.85
N LYS A 197 2.84 60.46 64.54
CA LYS A 197 2.84 61.76 63.85
C LYS A 197 1.47 62.44 63.94
N ILE A 198 0.39 61.70 63.72
CA ILE A 198 -0.99 62.20 63.83
C ILE A 198 -1.26 62.63 65.27
N GLU A 199 -0.92 61.82 66.27
CA GLU A 199 -1.10 62.14 67.68
C GLU A 199 -0.37 63.44 68.08
N ARG A 200 0.87 63.62 67.61
CA ARG A 200 1.64 64.84 67.86
C ARG A 200 1.00 66.07 67.20
N MET A 201 0.53 65.94 65.96
CA MET A 201 -0.17 67.03 65.27
C MET A 201 -1.48 67.40 65.99
N VAL A 202 -2.25 66.39 66.40
CA VAL A 202 -3.49 66.55 67.18
C VAL A 202 -3.21 67.27 68.50
N LEU A 203 -2.16 66.89 69.23
CA LEU A 203 -1.78 67.56 70.48
C LEU A 203 -1.37 69.02 70.25
N MET A 204 -0.55 69.29 69.24
CA MET A 204 -0.12 70.65 68.89
C MET A 204 -1.32 71.54 68.54
N MET A 205 -2.27 71.01 67.77
CA MET A 205 -3.48 71.74 67.39
C MET A 205 -4.41 71.98 68.58
N ALA A 206 -4.49 71.02 69.51
CA ALA A 206 -5.20 71.21 70.78
C ALA A 206 -4.55 72.28 71.67
N MET A 207 -3.20 72.34 71.71
CA MET A 207 -2.49 73.40 72.44
C MET A 207 -2.79 74.79 71.86
N LEU A 208 -2.80 74.93 70.53
CA LEU A 208 -3.14 76.20 69.87
C LEU A 208 -4.58 76.63 70.20
N TRP A 209 -5.54 75.71 70.12
CA TRP A 209 -6.93 75.97 70.51
C TRP A 209 -7.07 76.37 71.99
N ALA A 210 -6.38 75.66 72.89
CA ALA A 210 -6.40 76.01 74.31
C ALA A 210 -5.78 77.40 74.54
N GLN A 211 -4.68 77.74 73.85
CA GLN A 211 -4.06 79.06 73.93
C GLN A 211 -4.99 80.17 73.46
N GLU A 212 -5.70 79.96 72.34
CA GLU A 212 -6.70 80.90 71.82
C GLU A 212 -7.83 81.13 72.83
N ILE A 213 -8.36 80.06 73.42
CA ILE A 213 -9.40 80.13 74.46
C ILE A 213 -8.89 80.86 75.72
N MET A 214 -7.67 80.58 76.16
CA MET A 214 -7.06 81.24 77.33
C MET A 214 -6.74 82.72 77.07
N SER A 215 -6.58 83.13 75.82
CA SER A 215 -6.33 84.52 75.44
C SER A 215 -7.60 85.36 75.26
N ALA A 216 -8.79 84.77 75.40
CA ALA A 216 -10.05 85.49 75.30
C ALA A 216 -10.20 86.50 76.46
N GLU A 217 -10.77 87.67 76.17
CA GLU A 217 -10.87 88.78 77.15
C GLU A 217 -12.01 88.57 78.16
N THR A 218 -12.98 87.70 77.84
CA THR A 218 -14.16 87.41 78.67
C THR A 218 -14.42 85.91 78.79
N VAL A 219 -15.08 85.50 79.88
CA VAL A 219 -15.38 84.08 80.16
C VAL A 219 -16.43 83.54 79.19
N GLU A 220 -17.38 84.38 78.77
CA GLU A 220 -18.44 84.05 77.82
C GLU A 220 -17.88 83.78 76.42
N GLU A 221 -16.90 84.58 75.98
CA GLU A 221 -16.20 84.38 74.71
C GLU A 221 -15.35 83.10 74.74
N ALA A 222 -14.66 82.84 75.85
CA ALA A 222 -13.88 81.63 76.03
C ALA A 222 -14.76 80.36 75.95
N LYS A 223 -15.96 80.40 76.53
CA LYS A 223 -16.95 79.31 76.43
C LYS A 223 -17.47 79.12 75.00
N ALA A 224 -17.72 80.20 74.26
CA ALA A 224 -18.15 80.12 72.87
C ALA A 224 -17.05 79.54 71.95
N LEU A 225 -15.79 79.91 72.17
CA LEU A 225 -14.64 79.35 71.45
C LEU A 225 -14.43 77.87 71.78
N TYR A 226 -14.60 77.47 73.04
CA TYR A 226 -14.54 76.07 73.45
C TYR A 226 -15.64 75.21 72.80
N GLU A 227 -16.87 75.73 72.66
CA GLU A 227 -17.95 75.03 71.95
C GLU A 227 -17.69 74.87 70.44
N ARG A 228 -16.93 75.79 69.84
CA ARG A 228 -16.51 75.72 68.44
C ARG A 228 -15.36 74.74 68.21
N CYS A 229 -14.71 74.24 69.26
CA CYS A 229 -13.58 73.32 69.16
C CYS A 229 -13.99 72.00 68.47
N PRO A 230 -13.20 71.50 67.49
CA PRO A 230 -13.48 70.22 66.85
C PRO A 230 -13.57 69.05 67.83
N ARG A 231 -14.55 68.15 67.64
CA ARG A 231 -14.80 67.00 68.54
C ARG A 231 -13.57 66.13 68.80
N LEU A 232 -12.71 65.96 67.79
CA LEU A 232 -11.47 65.18 67.89
C LEU A 232 -10.40 65.82 68.79
N LEU A 233 -10.48 67.14 69.02
CA LEU A 233 -9.57 67.89 69.88
C LEU A 233 -10.17 68.20 71.24
N LYS A 234 -11.51 68.23 71.36
CA LYS A 234 -12.25 68.72 72.54
C LYS A 234 -11.80 68.08 73.85
N GLU A 235 -11.60 66.76 73.88
CA GLU A 235 -11.10 66.05 75.07
C GLU A 235 -9.67 66.46 75.46
N LYS A 236 -8.77 66.63 74.48
CA LYS A 236 -7.39 67.05 74.75
C LYS A 236 -7.31 68.53 75.14
N VAL A 237 -8.11 69.39 74.50
CA VAL A 237 -8.23 70.81 74.84
C VAL A 237 -8.78 70.97 76.25
N LYS A 238 -9.85 70.24 76.59
CA LYS A 238 -10.41 70.20 77.95
C LYS A 238 -9.34 69.83 78.98
N ALA A 239 -8.58 68.75 78.73
CA ALA A 239 -7.52 68.33 79.62
C ALA A 239 -6.40 69.38 79.80
N ILE A 240 -6.08 70.16 78.76
CA ILE A 240 -5.09 71.25 78.85
C ILE A 240 -5.64 72.43 79.65
N LEU A 241 -6.89 72.85 79.40
CA LEU A 241 -7.55 73.95 80.11
C LEU A 241 -7.70 73.63 81.61
N VAL A 242 -8.15 72.42 81.95
CA VAL A 242 -8.25 71.93 83.33
C VAL A 242 -6.88 71.95 84.02
N LYS A 243 -5.83 71.41 83.38
CA LYS A 243 -4.46 71.45 83.93
C LYS A 243 -3.90 72.86 84.11
N SER A 244 -4.39 73.82 83.34
CA SER A 244 -3.97 75.22 83.40
C SER A 244 -4.82 76.06 84.36
N GLY A 245 -5.79 75.45 85.07
CA GLY A 245 -6.63 76.12 86.07
C GLY A 245 -7.91 76.78 85.50
N PHE A 246 -8.25 76.54 84.24
CA PHE A 246 -9.41 77.11 83.54
C PHE A 246 -10.61 76.15 83.51
N GLU A 247 -10.91 75.52 84.65
CA GLU A 247 -11.96 74.48 84.73
C GLU A 247 -13.36 75.04 84.45
N GLU A 248 -13.62 76.29 84.82
CA GLU A 248 -14.90 77.00 84.69
C GLU A 248 -15.36 77.21 83.24
N ILE A 249 -14.44 77.17 82.28
CA ILE A 249 -14.72 77.27 80.83
C ILE A 249 -15.20 75.92 80.28
N THR A 250 -14.85 74.82 80.95
CA THR A 250 -15.09 73.45 80.47
C THR A 250 -16.35 72.78 81.06
N GLN A 251 -17.06 73.49 81.94
CA GLN A 251 -18.35 73.13 82.54
C GLN A 251 -19.50 73.80 81.77
#